data_AF-A0A268TAQ1-F1
#
_entry.id   AF-A0A268TAQ1-F1
#
_cell.length_a   1.000
_cell.length_b   1.000
_cell.length_c   1.000
_cell.angle_alpha   90.00
_cell.angle_beta   90.00
_cell.angle_gamma   90.00
#
_symmetry.space_group_name_H-M   'P 1'
#
loop_
_entity.id
_entity.type
_entity.pdbx_description
1 polymer ?
#
loop_
_entity_poly.entity_id
_entity_poly.type
_entity_poly.pdbx_seq_one_letter_code
_entity_poly.pdbx_strand_id
1 'polypeptide(L)'
;MLAKSDLWIGFLRWFYNRKVRNSPFSVETSDYLGDIYGMMTGIHSNILKKSIIYPLSEVTFEGHIFKAPNNTDMHLREMYGDYMQLPPEEERIGKHLPAYMNLDLPYEDFDYSMIEKG
;
A
#
# COMPACT_ATOMS: atom_id res chain seq x y z
N MET A 1 11.48 -17.55 -4.86
CA MET A 1 11.26 -18.54 -3.78
C MET A 1 10.44 -17.93 -2.62
N LEU A 2 9.20 -17.46 -2.84
CA LEU A 2 8.46 -16.67 -1.82
C LEU A 2 6.96 -16.97 -1.71
N ALA A 3 6.55 -18.24 -1.85
CA ALA A 3 5.16 -18.61 -1.60
C ALA A 3 4.99 -20.08 -1.20
N LYS A 4 5.62 -20.54 -0.11
CA LYS A 4 5.32 -21.87 0.47
C LYS A 4 5.56 -21.93 1.98
N SER A 5 4.78 -21.22 2.76
CA SER A 5 4.52 -21.67 4.13
C SER A 5 3.03 -21.62 4.41
N ASP A 6 2.40 -22.81 4.37
CA ASP A 6 1.00 -23.02 4.76
C ASP A 6 0.71 -22.50 6.18
N LEU A 7 1.75 -22.34 6.99
CA LEU A 7 1.73 -21.72 8.32
C LEU A 7 1.35 -20.22 8.28
N TRP A 8 1.89 -19.44 7.34
CA TRP A 8 1.59 -18.00 7.26
C TRP A 8 0.17 -17.74 6.74
N ILE A 9 -0.22 -18.47 5.69
CA ILE A 9 -1.60 -18.44 5.17
C ILE A 9 -2.58 -18.94 6.24
N GLY A 10 -2.21 -19.99 6.98
CA GLY A 10 -2.98 -20.50 8.10
C GLY A 10 -3.14 -19.47 9.22
N PHE A 11 -2.08 -18.75 9.57
CA PHE A 11 -2.11 -17.66 10.55
C PHE A 11 -3.02 -16.52 10.11
N LEU A 12 -2.89 -16.02 8.87
CA LEU A 12 -3.74 -14.97 8.33
C LEU A 12 -5.22 -15.38 8.34
N ARG A 13 -5.52 -16.62 7.94
CA ARG A 13 -6.88 -17.16 7.96
C ARG A 13 -7.43 -17.30 9.37
N TRP A 14 -6.62 -17.74 10.33
CA TRP A 14 -7.01 -17.79 11.74
C TRP A 14 -7.26 -16.39 12.30
N PHE A 15 -6.34 -15.46 12.06
CA PHE A 15 -6.42 -14.07 12.53
C PHE A 15 -7.67 -13.38 11.98
N TYR A 16 -7.91 -13.49 10.68
CA TYR A 16 -9.11 -12.98 10.03
C TYR A 16 -10.38 -13.53 10.69
N ASN A 17 -10.51 -14.86 10.83
CA ASN A 17 -11.71 -15.47 11.43
C ASN A 17 -11.89 -15.13 12.92
N ARG A 18 -10.79 -14.93 13.66
CA ARG A 18 -10.80 -14.68 15.11
C ARG A 18 -11.09 -13.22 15.44
N LYS A 19 -10.50 -12.29 14.71
CA LYS A 19 -10.45 -10.85 15.06
C LYS A 19 -11.19 -9.96 14.07
N VAL A 20 -11.16 -10.28 12.77
CA VAL A 20 -11.76 -9.42 11.73
C VAL A 20 -13.20 -9.82 11.45
N ARG A 21 -13.48 -11.11 11.23
CA ARG A 21 -14.83 -11.61 10.89
C ARG A 21 -15.86 -11.34 11.98
N ASN A 22 -15.46 -11.45 13.24
CA ASN A 22 -16.32 -11.19 14.40
C ASN A 22 -16.14 -9.76 14.93
N SER A 23 -15.45 -8.89 14.18
CA SER A 23 -15.32 -7.48 14.54
C SER A 23 -16.71 -6.84 14.58
N PRO A 24 -17.02 -6.00 15.59
CA PRO A 24 -18.25 -5.23 15.60
C PRO A 24 -18.30 -4.17 14.48
N PHE A 25 -17.17 -3.95 13.79
CA PHE A 25 -17.05 -2.97 12.70
C PHE A 25 -17.29 -3.66 11.35
N SER A 26 -18.41 -3.37 10.71
CA SER A 26 -18.70 -3.78 9.33
C SER A 26 -18.18 -2.74 8.34
N VAL A 27 -17.53 -3.20 7.27
CA VAL A 27 -17.09 -2.33 6.16
C VAL A 27 -18.30 -1.66 5.50
N GLU A 28 -19.47 -2.28 5.50
CA GLU A 28 -20.66 -1.72 4.85
C GLU A 28 -21.25 -0.57 5.68
N THR A 29 -21.39 -0.76 6.99
CA THR A 29 -22.08 0.19 7.88
C THR A 29 -21.15 1.25 8.48
N SER A 30 -19.84 1.05 8.43
CA SER A 30 -18.87 2.00 8.98
C SER A 30 -18.65 3.19 8.04
N ASP A 31 -18.60 4.39 8.62
CA ASP A 31 -18.15 5.62 7.96
C ASP A 31 -16.62 5.69 7.78
N TYR A 32 -15.90 4.79 8.45
CA TYR A 32 -14.44 4.72 8.42
C TYR A 32 -13.95 3.41 7.78
N LEU A 33 -12.86 3.51 7.05
CA LEU A 33 -12.11 2.42 6.46
C LEU A 33 -10.81 2.23 7.24
N GLY A 34 -10.48 0.99 7.56
CA GLY A 34 -9.22 0.62 8.18
C GLY A 34 -8.40 -0.28 7.25
N ASP A 35 -7.11 -0.02 7.15
CA ASP A 35 -6.16 -0.93 6.50
C ASP A 35 -5.64 -1.99 7.48
N ILE A 36 -5.84 -3.27 7.11
CA ILE A 36 -5.39 -4.42 7.91
C ILE A 36 -3.87 -4.44 8.06
N TYR A 37 -3.12 -4.00 7.06
CA TYR A 37 -1.66 -4.03 7.11
C TYR A 37 -1.10 -2.98 8.07
N GLY A 38 -1.60 -1.75 8.04
CA GLY A 38 -1.29 -0.71 9.03
C GLY A 38 -1.70 -1.13 10.45
N MET A 39 -2.86 -1.77 10.62
CA MET A 39 -3.27 -2.34 11.90
C MET A 39 -2.32 -3.43 12.42
N MET A 40 -1.78 -4.27 11.53
CA MET A 40 -0.87 -5.35 11.90
C MET A 40 0.56 -4.87 12.21
N THR A 41 1.02 -3.85 11.49
CA THR A 41 2.41 -3.36 11.60
C THR A 41 2.57 -2.21 12.59
N GLY A 42 1.47 -1.54 12.97
CA GLY A 42 1.52 -0.35 13.82
C GLY A 42 2.14 0.86 13.13
N ILE A 43 2.40 0.76 11.82
CA ILE A 43 2.99 1.80 10.99
C ILE A 43 1.85 2.58 10.34
N HIS A 44 1.70 3.84 10.76
CA HIS A 44 0.61 4.77 10.41
C HIS A 44 -0.79 4.33 10.89
N SER A 45 -1.50 5.22 11.60
CA SER A 45 -2.89 5.00 12.02
C SER A 45 -3.82 5.17 10.81
N ASN A 46 -3.96 4.11 10.02
CA ASN A 46 -4.68 4.10 8.74
C ASN A 46 -6.19 3.93 8.93
N ILE A 47 -6.84 4.78 9.73
CA ILE A 47 -8.29 4.90 9.76
C ILE A 47 -8.67 6.18 9.01
N LEU A 48 -9.32 6.01 7.86
CA LEU A 48 -9.71 7.09 6.95
C LEU A 48 -11.22 7.13 6.79
N LYS A 49 -11.79 8.32 6.58
CA LYS A 49 -13.22 8.44 6.26
C LYS A 49 -13.50 7.81 4.90
N LYS A 50 -14.54 6.98 4.81
CA LYS A 50 -14.97 6.31 3.58
C LYS A 50 -15.22 7.30 2.44
N SER A 51 -15.72 8.50 2.75
CA SER A 51 -15.97 9.59 1.79
C SER A 51 -14.72 10.14 1.10
N ILE A 52 -13.53 9.92 1.67
CA ILE A 52 -12.25 10.29 1.06
C ILE A 52 -11.95 9.35 -0.12
N ILE A 53 -12.33 8.08 0.00
CA ILE A 53 -12.10 7.06 -1.01
C ILE A 53 -13.27 6.97 -1.99
N TYR A 54 -14.51 6.93 -1.49
CA TYR A 54 -15.69 6.63 -2.28
C TYR A 54 -16.65 7.83 -2.40
N PRO A 55 -17.40 7.95 -3.53
CA PRO A 55 -17.26 7.16 -4.76
C PRO A 55 -15.91 7.41 -5.45
N LEU A 56 -15.41 6.45 -6.23
CA LEU A 56 -14.12 6.62 -6.91
C LEU A 56 -14.18 7.76 -7.93
N SER A 57 -13.12 8.54 -7.99
CA SER A 57 -12.89 9.56 -9.03
C SER A 57 -12.09 8.97 -10.19
N GLU A 58 -11.92 9.76 -11.25
CA GLU A 58 -11.04 9.43 -12.39
C GLU A 58 -9.87 10.40 -12.43
N VAL A 59 -8.68 9.87 -12.68
CA VAL A 59 -7.44 10.64 -12.88
C VAL A 59 -6.80 10.25 -14.21
N THR A 60 -6.22 11.24 -14.89
CA THR A 60 -5.42 10.99 -16.09
C THR A 60 -3.95 10.96 -15.71
N PHE A 61 -3.27 9.86 -16.06
CA PHE A 61 -1.84 9.69 -15.83
C PHE A 61 -1.22 9.03 -17.07
N GLU A 62 -0.15 9.61 -17.61
CA GLU A 62 0.53 9.11 -18.81
C GLU A 62 -0.43 8.81 -19.98
N GLY A 63 -1.43 9.68 -20.19
CA GLY A 63 -2.43 9.55 -21.26
C GLY A 63 -3.52 8.50 -21.03
N HIS A 64 -3.53 7.82 -19.88
CA HIS A 64 -4.51 6.79 -19.53
C HIS A 64 -5.38 7.24 -18.36
N ILE A 65 -6.63 6.75 -18.32
CA ILE A 65 -7.58 7.05 -17.25
C ILE A 65 -7.56 5.92 -16.21
N PHE A 66 -7.39 6.29 -14.95
CA PHE A 66 -7.41 5.37 -13.81
C PHE A 66 -8.47 5.78 -12.80
N LYS A 67 -8.99 4.79 -12.06
CA LYS A 67 -9.83 5.07 -10.88
C LYS A 67 -8.94 5.45 -9.71
N ALA A 68 -9.32 6.50 -9.00
CA ALA A 68 -8.61 7.01 -7.84
C ALA A 68 -9.59 7.29 -6.69
N PRO A 69 -9.09 7.52 -5.45
CA PRO A 69 -9.91 8.02 -4.35
C PRO A 69 -10.70 9.28 -4.75
N ASN A 70 -11.94 9.40 -4.25
CA ASN A 70 -12.79 10.58 -4.43
C ASN A 70 -12.03 11.89 -4.18
N ASN A 71 -11.28 11.93 -3.08
CA ASN A 71 -10.42 13.04 -2.70
C ASN A 71 -8.97 12.56 -2.58
N THR A 72 -8.29 12.49 -3.73
CA THR A 72 -6.91 11.99 -3.84
C THR A 72 -5.93 12.84 -3.04
N ASP A 73 -6.06 14.18 -3.05
CA ASP A 73 -5.16 15.06 -2.29
C ASP A 73 -5.24 14.79 -0.78
N MET A 74 -6.45 14.72 -0.23
CA MET A 74 -6.64 14.42 1.20
C MET A 74 -6.08 13.04 1.56
N HIS A 75 -6.30 12.04 0.71
CA HIS A 75 -5.76 10.70 0.92
C HIS A 75 -4.22 10.70 0.99
N LEU A 76 -3.56 11.38 0.05
CA LEU A 76 -2.09 11.48 0.02
C LEU A 76 -1.55 12.26 1.23
N ARG A 77 -2.26 13.31 1.68
CA ARG A 77 -1.88 14.08 2.87
C ARG A 77 -2.01 13.28 4.16
N GLU A 78 -3.05 12.46 4.31
CA GLU A 78 -3.17 11.59 5.48
C GLU A 78 -2.04 10.56 5.56
N MET A 79 -1.60 10.02 4.40
CA MET A 79 -0.53 9.02 4.37
C MET A 79 0.87 9.62 4.50
N TYR A 80 1.14 10.71 3.79
CA TYR A 80 2.51 11.21 3.57
C TYR A 80 2.76 12.61 4.14
N GLY A 81 1.75 13.27 4.73
CA GLY A 81 1.88 14.66 5.18
C GLY A 81 1.88 15.64 4.00
N ASP A 82 2.80 16.61 4.00
CA ASP A 82 2.91 17.54 2.88
C ASP A 82 3.68 16.93 1.69
N TYR A 83 3.04 15.95 1.03
CA TYR A 83 3.65 15.09 0.03
C TYR A 83 4.18 15.81 -1.22
N MET A 84 3.71 17.03 -1.49
CA MET A 84 4.18 17.85 -2.61
C MET A 84 5.44 18.65 -2.28
N GLN A 85 5.80 18.74 -1.00
CA GLN A 85 7.04 19.34 -0.55
C GLN A 85 8.11 18.26 -0.48
N LEU A 86 9.13 18.37 -1.34
CA LEU A 86 10.30 17.51 -1.24
C LEU A 86 10.99 17.70 0.12
N PRO A 87 11.49 16.64 0.75
CA PRO A 87 12.31 16.77 1.95
C PRO A 87 13.60 17.56 1.64
N PRO A 88 14.30 18.09 2.66
CA PRO A 88 15.62 18.70 2.50
C PRO A 88 16.59 17.78 1.75
N GLU A 89 17.56 18.35 1.02
CA GLU A 89 18.45 17.58 0.15
C GLU A 89 19.25 16.53 0.93
N GLU A 90 19.68 16.88 2.14
CA GLU A 90 20.34 16.00 3.10
C GLU A 90 19.50 14.79 3.53
N GLU A 91 18.16 14.88 3.42
CA GLU A 91 17.23 13.80 3.76
C GLU A 91 16.78 12.99 2.52
N ARG A 92 17.14 13.41 1.30
CA ARG A 92 16.83 12.70 0.04
C ARG A 92 17.75 11.48 -0.18
N ILE A 93 17.91 10.68 0.87
CA ILE A 93 18.68 9.44 0.85
C ILE A 93 17.74 8.23 0.78
N GLY A 94 18.12 7.21 0.02
CA GLY A 94 17.37 5.96 -0.07
C GLY A 94 17.30 5.27 1.30
N LYS A 95 16.13 5.25 1.93
CA LYS A 95 15.90 4.54 3.22
C LYS A 95 15.75 3.03 3.07
N HIS A 96 15.53 2.57 1.83
CA HIS A 96 15.46 1.15 1.48
C HIS A 96 16.68 0.78 0.66
N LEU A 97 17.30 -0.35 0.99
CA LEU A 97 18.39 -0.92 0.20
C LEU A 97 17.79 -1.75 -0.94
N PRO A 98 17.94 -1.34 -2.21
CA PRO A 98 17.46 -2.13 -3.33
C PRO A 98 18.28 -3.42 -3.43
N ALA A 99 17.61 -4.56 -3.58
CA ALA A 99 18.29 -5.83 -3.84
C ALA A 99 18.86 -5.90 -5.26
N TYR A 100 18.21 -5.25 -6.22
CA TYR A 100 18.62 -5.15 -7.62
C TYR A 100 18.05 -3.86 -8.22
N MET A 101 18.84 -3.15 -9.03
CA MET A 101 18.40 -1.94 -9.75
C MET A 101 19.06 -1.90 -11.13
N ASN A 102 18.24 -1.83 -12.17
CA ASN A 102 18.68 -1.68 -13.55
C ASN A 102 17.70 -0.72 -14.25
N LEU A 103 18.21 0.41 -14.72
CA LEU A 103 17.40 1.46 -15.36
C LEU A 103 17.26 1.25 -16.88
N ASP A 104 18.05 0.35 -17.45
CA ASP A 104 18.11 0.11 -18.90
C ASP A 104 17.40 -1.20 -19.30
N LEU A 105 17.04 -2.05 -18.33
CA LEU A 105 16.31 -3.30 -18.56
C LEU A 105 14.79 -3.07 -18.46
N PRO A 106 14.02 -3.29 -19.55
CA PRO A 106 12.57 -3.27 -19.49
C PRO A 106 12.03 -4.30 -18.49
N TYR A 107 10.93 -3.97 -17.82
CA TYR A 107 10.32 -4.86 -16.82
C TYR A 107 9.87 -6.19 -17.42
N GLU A 108 9.45 -6.19 -18.68
CA GLU A 108 8.99 -7.36 -19.42
C GLU A 108 10.10 -8.40 -19.64
N ASP A 109 11.35 -7.94 -19.71
CA ASP A 109 12.53 -8.77 -19.89
C ASP A 109 13.18 -9.18 -18.55
N PHE A 110 12.60 -8.75 -17.43
CA PHE A 110 13.12 -9.04 -16.09
C PHE A 110 12.95 -10.52 -15.72
N ASP A 111 14.06 -11.16 -15.32
CA ASP A 111 14.06 -12.50 -14.75
C ASP A 111 14.58 -12.46 -13.31
N TYR A 112 13.89 -13.13 -12.39
CA TYR A 112 14.31 -13.27 -10.99
C TYR A 112 15.69 -13.92 -10.83
N SER A 113 16.17 -14.71 -11.79
CA SER A 113 17.53 -15.25 -11.79
C SER A 113 18.62 -14.15 -11.84
N MET A 114 18.28 -12.93 -12.23
CA MET A 114 19.19 -11.79 -12.27
C MET A 114 19.50 -11.21 -10.87
N ILE A 115 18.68 -11.49 -9.85
CA ILE A 115 18.91 -11.03 -8.46
C ILE A 115 20.01 -11.88 -7.77
N GLU A 116 20.21 -13.13 -8.18
CA GLU A 116 21.07 -14.10 -7.48
C GLU A 116 22.57 -14.01 -7.81
N LYS A 117 23.00 -13.07 -8.65
CA LYS A 117 24.41 -12.93 -9.10
C LYS A 117 25.18 -11.74 -8.51
N GLY A 118 24.63 -11.07 -7.49
CA GLY A 118 25.27 -9.93 -6.80
C GLY A 118 26.10 -10.34 -5.60
#